data_AF-A0A453RKX7-F1
#
_entry.id   AF-A0A453RKX7-F1
#
_cell.length_a   1.000
_cell.length_b   1.000
_cell.length_c   1.000
_cell.angle_alpha   90.00
_cell.angle_beta   90.00
_cell.angle_gamma   90.00
#
_symmetry.space_group_name_H-M   'P 1'
#
loop_
_entity.id
_entity.type
_entity.pdbx_description
1 polymer ?
#
loop_
_entity_poly.entity_id
_entity_poly.type
_entity_poly.pdbx_seq_one_letter_code
_entity_poly.pdbx_strand_id
1 'polypeptide(L)'
;AGGRKPWHSINFVCAHDGFTLGDLVTYNNKYNLPNGENNRDGENHNLSWNCGEEGEFARLSVKRLRKRQMRNFFVCLMVSQGVPMFYMGDEYGHTKGGNNNTYCHDSYVNYFRWDKKEQYSDLQRFCCLMTKFRKECEGLGLEDFPTAERLQWHGHQPGKPDWSENSRFVAFSMKDERQGEIYVAFNTSHLPAVVELPERAGRRWEPVVDTGKPAPYDFLTDDLPDRALTIHQFSHFLNSNLYPMLSYSSVILVLRPDV
;
A
#
# COMPACT_ATOMS: atom_id res chain seq x y z
N ALA A 1 -19.44 25.82 4.11
CA ALA A 1 -18.28 24.89 4.13
C ALA A 1 -17.00 25.70 4.28
N GLY A 2 -16.09 25.33 5.19
CA GLY A 2 -14.95 26.17 5.63
C GLY A 2 -13.78 26.32 4.66
N GLY A 3 -14.02 26.37 3.34
CA GLY A 3 -13.01 26.64 2.30
C GLY A 3 -11.87 25.62 2.16
N ARG A 4 -11.83 24.58 2.99
CA ARG A 4 -10.79 23.56 2.95
C ARG A 4 -10.99 22.60 1.77
N LYS A 5 -9.87 22.15 1.23
CA LYS A 5 -9.74 21.28 0.07
C LYS A 5 -8.91 20.05 0.42
N PRO A 6 -8.92 18.96 -0.38
CA PRO A 6 -8.20 17.74 -0.05
C PRO A 6 -6.70 17.93 0.22
N TRP A 7 -6.01 18.80 -0.54
CA TRP A 7 -4.56 19.03 -0.38
C TRP A 7 -4.17 19.76 0.91
N HIS A 8 -5.12 20.29 1.69
CA HIS A 8 -4.81 20.76 3.03
C HIS A 8 -4.49 19.61 4.01
N SER A 9 -4.75 18.36 3.62
CA SER A 9 -4.33 17.17 4.36
C SER A 9 -2.95 16.72 3.89
N ILE A 10 -1.95 16.80 4.76
CA ILE A 10 -0.69 16.07 4.59
C ILE A 10 -0.89 14.68 5.17
N ASN A 11 -0.98 13.69 4.31
CA ASN A 11 -1.15 12.30 4.71
C ASN A 11 0.23 11.67 4.88
N PHE A 12 0.44 10.94 5.97
CA PHE A 12 1.65 10.17 6.19
C PHE A 12 1.31 8.90 6.99
N VAL A 13 2.13 7.87 6.83
CA VAL A 13 2.05 6.65 7.64
C VAL A 13 3.11 6.68 8.73
N CYS A 14 4.33 7.04 8.36
CA CYS A 14 5.49 7.14 9.24
C CYS A 14 6.13 8.52 9.07
N ALA A 15 6.85 8.94 10.10
CA ALA A 15 7.62 10.18 10.13
C ALA A 15 9.01 9.90 10.73
N HIS A 16 9.77 10.95 11.00
CA HIS A 16 11.03 10.82 11.73
C HIS A 16 10.80 10.38 13.18
N ASP A 17 9.73 10.88 13.79
CA ASP A 17 9.20 10.41 15.07
C ASP A 17 8.40 9.12 14.88
N GLY A 18 8.52 8.20 15.82
CA GLY A 18 7.87 6.90 15.76
C GLY A 18 8.66 5.87 14.95
N PHE A 19 7.99 4.76 14.62
CA PHE A 19 8.56 3.71 13.82
C PHE A 19 8.74 4.14 12.36
N THR A 20 9.80 3.61 11.74
CA THR A 20 9.89 3.50 10.27
C THR A 20 8.82 2.55 9.75
N LEU A 21 8.53 2.59 8.44
CA LEU A 21 7.61 1.64 7.83
C LEU A 21 8.10 0.18 7.98
N GLY A 22 9.42 -0.04 7.94
CA GLY A 22 10.03 -1.34 8.19
C GLY A 22 9.80 -1.84 9.61
N ASP A 23 9.92 -0.95 10.60
CA ASP A 23 9.72 -1.29 12.01
C ASP A 23 8.24 -1.44 12.38
N LEU A 24 7.35 -0.66 11.76
CA LEU A 24 5.89 -0.71 11.97
C LEU A 24 5.30 -2.11 11.73
N VAL A 25 5.90 -2.87 10.81
CA VAL A 25 5.49 -4.25 10.49
C VAL A 25 6.36 -5.32 11.16
N THR A 26 7.35 -4.92 11.96
CA THR A 26 8.38 -5.80 12.53
C THR A 26 8.34 -5.85 14.07
N TYR A 27 7.84 -4.80 14.72
CA TYR A 27 7.87 -4.66 16.18
C TYR A 27 6.49 -4.29 16.72
N ASN A 28 6.06 -4.97 17.78
CA ASN A 28 4.91 -4.57 18.59
C ASN A 28 5.31 -3.56 19.66
N ASN A 29 6.55 -3.64 20.17
CA ASN A 29 7.04 -2.80 21.26
C ASN A 29 8.19 -1.91 20.82
N LYS A 30 8.35 -0.75 21.47
CA LYS A 30 9.51 0.13 21.28
C LYS A 30 10.74 -0.40 22.04
N TYR A 31 11.91 -0.24 21.44
CA TYR A 31 13.22 -0.65 21.93
C TYR A 31 14.19 0.55 21.97
N ASN A 32 13.85 1.51 22.83
CA ASN A 32 14.52 2.79 23.01
C ASN A 32 15.57 2.78 24.14
N LEU A 33 15.92 1.60 24.69
CA LEU A 33 16.97 1.48 25.71
C LEU A 33 18.28 2.21 25.34
N PRO A 34 18.74 2.19 24.07
CA PRO A 34 19.93 2.96 23.66
C PRO A 34 19.83 4.48 23.84
N ASN A 35 18.63 5.04 24.07
CA ASN A 35 18.43 6.48 24.28
C ASN A 35 18.83 6.94 25.69
N GLY A 36 19.07 6.02 26.62
CA GLY A 36 19.49 6.33 28.00
C GLY A 36 18.35 6.70 28.96
N GLU A 37 17.11 6.66 28.50
CA GLU A 37 15.93 7.03 29.30
C GLU A 37 15.14 5.82 29.82
N ASN A 38 15.79 4.64 29.86
CA ASN A 38 15.20 3.37 30.31
C ASN A 38 13.87 3.04 29.61
N ASN A 39 13.82 3.23 28.28
CA ASN A 39 12.65 2.96 27.44
C ASN A 39 11.39 3.78 27.77
N ARG A 40 11.51 4.86 28.55
CA ARG A 40 10.36 5.71 28.91
C ARG A 40 9.96 6.67 27.79
N ASP A 41 10.93 7.10 26.98
CA ASP A 41 10.78 8.05 25.89
C ASP A 41 10.12 7.43 24.64
N GLY A 42 9.57 8.26 23.75
CA GLY A 42 8.87 7.84 22.53
C GLY A 42 7.44 7.33 22.74
N GLU A 43 6.72 7.08 21.64
CA GLU A 43 5.31 6.69 21.64
C GLU A 43 5.10 5.26 22.16
N ASN A 44 4.08 5.04 23.00
CA ASN A 44 3.71 3.71 23.49
C ASN A 44 2.67 3.04 22.58
N HIS A 45 1.80 3.81 21.94
CA HIS A 45 0.67 3.35 21.13
C HIS A 45 0.99 3.45 19.63
N ASN A 46 1.92 2.63 19.16
CA ASN A 46 2.43 2.71 17.79
C ASN A 46 1.47 2.17 16.70
N LEU A 47 0.36 1.54 17.09
CA LEU A 47 -0.58 0.86 16.18
C LEU A 47 0.13 -0.11 15.19
N SER A 48 1.21 -0.73 15.68
CA SER A 48 2.09 -1.60 14.91
C SER A 48 1.69 -3.08 15.05
N TRP A 49 2.17 -3.91 14.13
CA TRP A 49 2.04 -5.35 14.22
C TRP A 49 3.26 -6.05 13.62
N ASN A 50 3.94 -6.85 14.44
CA ASN A 50 5.16 -7.58 14.06
C ASN A 50 4.97 -8.69 13.00
N CYS A 51 3.74 -8.87 12.51
CA CYS A 51 3.33 -9.87 11.52
C CYS A 51 3.50 -11.33 11.97
N GLY A 52 3.66 -11.57 13.28
CA GLY A 52 3.65 -12.90 13.91
C GLY A 52 4.88 -13.21 14.77
N GLU A 53 6.02 -12.54 14.55
CA GLU A 53 7.27 -12.75 15.29
C GLU A 53 7.91 -11.38 15.56
N GLU A 54 8.48 -11.14 16.75
CA GLU A 54 9.07 -9.84 17.10
C GLU A 54 10.49 -9.70 16.55
N GLY A 55 10.78 -8.56 15.89
CA GLY A 55 12.13 -8.25 15.42
C GLY A 55 12.52 -8.86 14.07
N GLU A 56 13.75 -8.60 13.63
CA GLU A 56 14.22 -8.92 12.27
C GLU A 56 14.39 -10.42 12.00
N PHE A 57 14.67 -11.21 13.04
CA PHE A 57 14.84 -12.65 12.96
C PHE A 57 13.49 -13.36 13.01
N ALA A 58 12.92 -13.57 11.82
CA ALA A 58 11.63 -14.25 11.68
C ALA A 58 11.63 -15.29 10.55
N ARG A 59 10.65 -16.20 10.59
CA ARG A 59 10.38 -17.16 9.51
C ARG A 59 10.12 -16.45 8.17
N LEU A 60 10.41 -17.17 7.08
CA LEU A 60 10.26 -16.63 5.71
C LEU A 60 8.81 -16.19 5.39
N SER A 61 7.81 -16.88 5.94
CA SER A 61 6.40 -16.50 5.81
C SER A 61 6.11 -15.12 6.43
N VAL A 62 6.63 -14.85 7.63
CA VAL A 62 6.52 -13.55 8.30
C VAL A 62 7.22 -12.47 7.48
N LYS A 63 8.45 -12.72 7.01
CA LYS A 63 9.19 -11.77 6.16
C LYS A 63 8.44 -11.44 4.86
N ARG A 64 7.77 -12.42 4.24
CA ARG A 64 6.91 -12.21 3.05
C ARG A 64 5.69 -11.35 3.38
N LEU A 65 5.04 -11.60 4.52
CA LEU A 65 3.91 -10.79 4.98
C LEU A 65 4.34 -9.34 5.28
N ARG A 66 5.49 -9.13 5.93
CA ARG A 66 6.04 -7.78 6.17
C ARG A 66 6.30 -7.01 4.88
N LYS A 67 6.95 -7.65 3.88
CA LYS A 67 7.17 -7.05 2.55
C LYS A 67 5.87 -6.61 1.88
N ARG A 68 4.79 -7.36 2.10
CA ARG A 68 3.47 -7.05 1.58
C ARG A 68 2.78 -5.94 2.36
N GLN A 69 2.85 -5.96 3.69
CA GLN A 69 2.29 -4.91 4.53
C GLN A 69 2.95 -3.55 4.24
N MET A 70 4.27 -3.49 4.04
CA MET A 70 4.96 -2.26 3.61
C MET A 70 4.37 -1.73 2.29
N ARG A 71 4.15 -2.60 1.30
CA ARG A 71 3.48 -2.21 0.04
C ARG A 71 2.04 -1.77 0.26
N ASN A 72 1.26 -2.44 1.10
CA ASN A 72 -0.13 -2.09 1.38
C ASN A 72 -0.25 -0.69 2.00
N PHE A 73 0.61 -0.37 2.97
CA PHE A 73 0.69 0.97 3.55
C PHE A 73 1.08 2.01 2.49
N PHE A 74 2.06 1.69 1.65
CA PHE A 74 2.47 2.60 0.58
C PHE A 74 1.37 2.80 -0.48
N VAL A 75 0.64 1.75 -0.86
CA VAL A 75 -0.54 1.84 -1.73
C VAL A 75 -1.61 2.71 -1.08
N CYS A 76 -1.94 2.48 0.19
CA CYS A 76 -2.92 3.29 0.93
C CYS A 76 -2.57 4.78 0.91
N LEU A 77 -1.32 5.12 1.19
CA LEU A 77 -0.82 6.49 1.12
C LEU A 77 -0.93 7.06 -0.30
N MET A 78 -0.54 6.29 -1.31
CA MET A 78 -0.47 6.75 -2.70
C MET A 78 -1.81 6.78 -3.43
N VAL A 79 -2.86 6.12 -2.93
CA VAL A 79 -4.21 6.17 -3.52
C VAL A 79 -5.21 7.04 -2.74
N SER A 80 -4.78 7.62 -1.62
CA SER A 80 -5.61 8.52 -0.82
C SER A 80 -5.62 9.94 -1.40
N GLN A 81 -6.75 10.65 -1.28
CA GLN A 81 -6.82 12.08 -1.60
C GLN A 81 -5.99 12.91 -0.60
N GLY A 82 -5.40 14.01 -1.07
CA GLY A 82 -4.51 14.87 -0.26
C GLY A 82 -3.05 14.82 -0.73
N VAL A 83 -2.12 15.27 0.11
CA VAL A 83 -0.70 15.34 -0.22
C VAL A 83 0.05 14.24 0.55
N PRO A 84 0.60 13.21 -0.12
CA PRO A 84 1.33 12.17 0.56
C PRO A 84 2.74 12.64 0.96
N MET A 85 3.14 12.32 2.18
CA MET A 85 4.50 12.40 2.69
C MET A 85 4.93 11.00 3.14
N PHE A 86 6.11 10.56 2.71
CA PHE A 86 6.76 9.35 3.23
C PHE A 86 8.12 9.73 3.82
N TYR A 87 8.57 8.96 4.81
CA TYR A 87 9.80 9.25 5.53
C TYR A 87 11.03 8.66 4.82
N MET A 88 12.16 9.34 4.99
CA MET A 88 13.45 8.92 4.42
C MET A 88 13.77 7.47 4.77
N GLY A 89 13.90 6.64 3.75
CA GLY A 89 14.28 5.24 3.88
C GLY A 89 13.11 4.26 3.95
N ASP A 90 11.88 4.73 4.14
CA ASP A 90 10.70 3.85 4.04
C ASP A 90 10.58 3.21 2.65
N GLU A 91 11.07 3.87 1.60
CA GLU A 91 11.06 3.37 0.23
C GLU A 91 11.95 2.14 0.01
N TYR A 92 12.88 1.84 0.92
CA TYR A 92 13.67 0.61 0.89
C TYR A 92 13.49 -0.25 2.15
N GLY A 93 12.59 0.13 3.06
CA GLY A 93 12.34 -0.60 4.30
C GLY A 93 13.44 -0.40 5.34
N HIS A 94 13.91 0.84 5.50
CA HIS A 94 14.85 1.22 6.57
C HIS A 94 14.35 0.75 7.93
N THR A 95 15.29 0.40 8.81
CA THR A 95 15.00 -0.03 10.18
C THR A 95 15.85 0.74 11.17
N LYS A 96 15.25 1.09 12.30
CA LYS A 96 15.89 1.65 13.49
C LYS A 96 16.06 0.58 14.58
N GLY A 97 15.90 -0.70 14.24
CA GLY A 97 15.99 -1.82 15.18
C GLY A 97 14.90 -1.81 16.24
N GLY A 98 13.72 -1.25 15.93
CA GLY A 98 12.63 -1.09 16.89
C GLY A 98 12.77 0.14 17.80
N ASN A 99 13.75 1.01 17.59
CA ASN A 99 13.80 2.31 18.26
C ASN A 99 12.86 3.31 17.56
N ASN A 100 11.82 3.77 18.26
CA ASN A 100 10.81 4.67 17.70
C ASN A 100 11.05 6.15 18.04
N ASN A 101 12.20 6.48 18.63
CA ASN A 101 12.51 7.85 19.06
C ASN A 101 14.01 8.11 18.96
N THR A 102 14.54 8.16 17.75
CA THR A 102 15.99 8.16 17.51
C THR A 102 16.64 9.54 17.59
N TYR A 103 16.09 10.47 18.38
CA TYR A 103 16.47 11.88 18.40
C TYR A 103 17.94 12.14 18.78
N CYS A 104 18.55 11.26 19.59
CA CYS A 104 19.90 11.44 20.14
C CYS A 104 21.00 10.63 19.43
N HIS A 105 20.71 10.02 18.28
CA HIS A 105 21.64 9.14 17.58
C HIS A 105 22.24 9.78 16.32
N ASP A 106 23.53 10.08 16.34
CA ASP A 106 24.31 10.43 15.16
C ASP A 106 24.96 9.17 14.57
N SER A 107 24.14 8.30 13.97
CA SER A 107 24.58 6.98 13.51
C SER A 107 23.74 6.44 12.35
N TYR A 108 24.08 5.23 11.89
CA TYR A 108 23.40 4.54 10.80
C TYR A 108 21.88 4.36 10.99
N VAL A 109 21.39 4.50 12.23
CA VAL A 109 19.96 4.46 12.58
C VAL A 109 19.21 5.63 11.94
N ASN A 110 19.83 6.81 11.82
CA ASN A 110 19.26 8.01 11.21
C ASN A 110 19.84 8.36 9.83
N TYR A 111 20.85 7.62 9.36
CA TYR A 111 21.45 7.86 8.04
C TYR A 111 20.72 7.10 6.94
N PHE A 112 20.66 7.70 5.75
CA PHE A 112 20.25 6.99 4.55
C PHE A 112 21.23 5.86 4.23
N ARG A 113 20.71 4.64 4.07
CA ARG A 113 21.52 3.43 3.84
C ARG A 113 21.61 3.09 2.36
N TRP A 114 22.51 3.77 1.66
CA TRP A 114 22.77 3.53 0.23
C TRP A 114 23.15 2.07 -0.07
N ASP A 115 23.87 1.42 0.83
CA ASP A 115 24.25 0.00 0.75
C ASP A 115 23.04 -0.95 0.85
N LYS A 116 21.99 -0.54 1.58
CA LYS A 116 20.77 -1.35 1.76
C LYS A 116 19.73 -1.11 0.67
N LYS A 117 19.76 0.06 0.03
CA LYS A 117 18.91 0.37 -1.12
C LYS A 117 19.01 -0.70 -2.22
N GLU A 118 20.22 -1.18 -2.51
CA GLU A 118 20.44 -2.23 -3.52
C GLU A 118 19.90 -3.60 -3.08
N GLN A 119 19.96 -3.90 -1.77
CA GLN A 119 19.45 -5.14 -1.19
C GLN A 119 17.90 -5.23 -1.21
N TYR A 120 17.22 -4.08 -1.18
CA TYR A 120 15.75 -3.97 -1.21
C TYR A 120 15.23 -3.33 -2.51
N SER A 121 15.92 -3.56 -3.62
CA SER A 121 15.59 -3.03 -4.96
C SER A 121 14.12 -3.23 -5.33
N ASP A 122 13.51 -4.34 -4.89
CA ASP A 122 12.10 -4.67 -5.18
C ASP A 122 11.12 -3.67 -4.57
N LEU A 123 11.29 -3.31 -3.29
CA LEU A 123 10.38 -2.36 -2.61
C LEU A 123 10.58 -0.97 -3.18
N GLN A 124 11.83 -0.57 -3.41
CA GLN A 124 12.12 0.72 -4.02
C GLN A 124 11.51 0.82 -5.42
N ARG A 125 11.67 -0.21 -6.26
CA ARG A 125 11.05 -0.27 -7.58
C ARG A 125 9.54 -0.06 -7.45
N PHE A 126 8.89 -0.79 -6.55
CA PHE A 126 7.45 -0.66 -6.30
C PHE A 126 7.07 0.77 -5.88
N CYS A 127 7.80 1.37 -4.94
CA CYS A 127 7.55 2.73 -4.46
C CYS A 127 7.74 3.79 -5.56
N CYS A 128 8.77 3.65 -6.39
CA CYS A 128 9.00 4.51 -7.56
C CYS A 128 7.84 4.41 -8.55
N LEU A 129 7.41 3.19 -8.88
CA LEU A 129 6.31 2.95 -9.82
C LEU A 129 4.97 3.44 -9.27
N MET A 130 4.66 3.23 -7.98
CA MET A 130 3.45 3.79 -7.37
C MET A 130 3.45 5.31 -7.33
N THR A 131 4.61 5.92 -7.07
CA THR A 131 4.73 7.39 -7.10
C THR A 131 4.50 7.93 -8.50
N LYS A 132 5.03 7.25 -9.53
CA LYS A 132 4.78 7.59 -10.94
C LYS A 132 3.30 7.42 -11.29
N PHE A 133 2.70 6.28 -10.95
CA PHE A 133 1.28 6.00 -11.16
C PHE A 133 0.39 7.07 -10.55
N ARG A 134 0.63 7.45 -9.29
CA ARG A 134 -0.13 8.53 -8.63
C ARG A 134 -0.06 9.84 -9.42
N LYS A 135 1.11 10.21 -9.94
CA LYS A 135 1.27 11.45 -10.74
C LYS A 135 0.55 11.39 -12.09
N GLU A 136 0.40 10.19 -12.65
CA GLU A 136 -0.28 9.96 -13.93
C GLU A 136 -1.81 9.88 -13.76
N CYS A 137 -2.30 9.46 -12.60
CA CYS A 137 -3.72 9.42 -12.26
C CYS A 137 -4.21 10.76 -11.71
N GLU A 138 -4.87 11.55 -12.54
CA GLU A 138 -5.48 12.83 -12.12
C GLU A 138 -6.51 12.64 -11.01
N GLY A 139 -7.24 11.51 -11.02
CA GLY A 139 -8.22 11.17 -10.00
C GLY A 139 -7.65 11.08 -8.59
N LEU A 140 -6.34 10.86 -8.41
CA LEU A 140 -5.70 10.72 -7.10
C LEU A 140 -5.20 12.05 -6.50
N GLY A 141 -5.33 13.16 -7.24
CA GLY A 141 -4.88 14.49 -6.84
C GLY A 141 -5.94 15.56 -7.09
N LEU A 142 -7.17 15.36 -6.62
CA LEU A 142 -8.31 16.20 -6.96
C LEU A 142 -8.27 17.61 -6.36
N GLU A 143 -8.78 18.56 -7.13
CA GLU A 143 -9.03 19.94 -6.68
C GLU A 143 -10.25 20.10 -5.74
N ASP A 144 -11.10 19.09 -5.67
CA ASP A 144 -12.28 19.08 -4.81
C ASP A 144 -12.48 17.70 -4.21
N PHE A 145 -13.20 17.65 -3.10
CA PHE A 145 -13.55 16.36 -2.51
C PHE A 145 -14.36 15.53 -3.53
N PRO A 146 -14.03 14.25 -3.73
CA PRO A 146 -14.73 13.42 -4.71
C PRO A 146 -16.20 13.29 -4.33
N THR A 147 -17.07 13.39 -5.34
CA THR A 147 -18.50 13.12 -5.22
C THR A 147 -18.81 11.66 -5.56
N ALA A 148 -20.04 11.22 -5.27
CA ALA A 148 -20.52 9.87 -5.61
C ALA A 148 -20.55 9.60 -7.13
N GLU A 149 -20.53 10.65 -7.96
CA GLU A 149 -20.43 10.51 -9.43
C GLU A 149 -19.02 10.09 -9.88
N ARG A 150 -18.02 10.42 -9.06
CA ARG A 150 -16.60 10.22 -9.35
C ARG A 150 -16.03 9.02 -8.62
N LEU A 151 -16.45 8.75 -7.39
CA LEU A 151 -15.97 7.65 -6.56
C LEU A 151 -17.14 6.81 -6.05
N GLN A 152 -17.06 5.49 -6.23
CA GLN A 152 -18.05 4.53 -5.77
C GLN A 152 -17.39 3.50 -4.86
N TRP A 153 -18.01 3.23 -3.71
CA TRP A 153 -17.52 2.22 -2.76
C TRP A 153 -18.07 0.84 -3.08
N HIS A 154 -17.25 -0.19 -2.87
CA HIS A 154 -17.59 -1.59 -3.09
C HIS A 154 -17.15 -2.44 -1.89
N GLY A 155 -17.73 -3.63 -1.76
CA GLY A 155 -17.22 -4.69 -0.90
C GLY A 155 -16.71 -5.85 -1.75
N HIS A 156 -16.89 -7.07 -1.26
CA HIS A 156 -16.69 -8.28 -2.07
C HIS A 156 -17.60 -8.31 -3.31
N GLN A 157 -18.70 -7.56 -3.28
CA GLN A 157 -19.62 -7.34 -4.40
C GLN A 157 -19.69 -5.85 -4.75
N PRO A 158 -19.95 -5.49 -6.02
CA PRO A 158 -20.08 -4.11 -6.43
C PRO A 158 -21.21 -3.37 -5.69
N GLY A 159 -20.95 -2.14 -5.22
CA GLY A 159 -21.96 -1.29 -4.59
C GLY A 159 -22.39 -1.73 -3.19
N LYS A 160 -21.74 -2.74 -2.60
CA LYS A 160 -22.05 -3.30 -1.29
C LYS A 160 -20.85 -3.24 -0.34
N PRO A 161 -20.38 -2.05 0.05
CA PRO A 161 -19.29 -1.92 1.03
C PRO A 161 -19.72 -2.41 2.42
N ASP A 162 -18.77 -2.95 3.18
CA ASP A 162 -18.95 -3.34 4.58
C ASP A 162 -18.36 -2.27 5.49
N TRP A 163 -19.24 -1.51 6.17
CA TRP A 163 -18.88 -0.46 7.13
C TRP A 163 -19.02 -0.91 8.59
N SER A 164 -19.19 -2.20 8.84
CA SER A 164 -19.22 -2.73 10.21
C SER A 164 -17.85 -2.60 10.88
N GLU A 165 -17.84 -2.57 12.22
CA GLU A 165 -16.61 -2.52 13.02
C GLU A 165 -15.66 -3.71 12.77
N ASN A 166 -16.23 -4.84 12.31
CA ASN A 166 -15.50 -6.06 12.01
C ASN A 166 -15.04 -6.14 10.55
N SER A 167 -15.30 -5.12 9.74
CA SER A 167 -14.89 -5.08 8.34
C SER A 167 -13.38 -5.27 8.19
N ARG A 168 -12.99 -6.07 7.20
CA ARG A 168 -11.59 -6.31 6.81
C ARG A 168 -11.37 -6.07 5.32
N PHE A 169 -12.29 -5.35 4.69
CA PHE A 169 -12.28 -5.14 3.25
C PHE A 169 -12.81 -3.75 2.91
N VAL A 170 -12.04 -2.99 2.14
CA VAL A 170 -12.46 -1.71 1.56
C VAL A 170 -12.07 -1.71 0.09
N ALA A 171 -13.00 -1.35 -0.78
CA ALA A 171 -12.72 -1.14 -2.19
C ALA A 171 -13.47 0.07 -2.73
N PHE A 172 -12.93 0.68 -3.77
CA PHE A 172 -13.59 1.75 -4.51
C PHE A 172 -13.21 1.71 -5.99
N SER A 173 -14.13 2.17 -6.84
CA SER A 173 -13.82 2.59 -8.19
C SER A 173 -13.81 4.10 -8.27
N MET A 174 -12.95 4.65 -9.14
CA MET A 174 -12.84 6.08 -9.33
C MET A 174 -12.58 6.41 -10.79
N LYS A 175 -13.37 7.35 -11.31
CA LYS A 175 -13.17 7.90 -12.66
C LYS A 175 -11.92 8.76 -12.70
N ASP A 176 -11.13 8.52 -13.74
CA ASP A 176 -9.87 9.21 -14.00
C ASP A 176 -9.84 9.63 -15.47
N GLU A 177 -9.61 10.91 -15.75
CA GLU A 177 -9.64 11.39 -17.14
C GLU A 177 -8.51 10.83 -18.01
N ARG A 178 -7.42 10.37 -17.41
CA ARG A 178 -6.21 9.88 -18.11
C ARG A 178 -6.18 8.36 -18.19
N GLN A 179 -6.57 7.67 -17.12
CA GLN A 179 -6.57 6.21 -17.01
C GLN A 179 -7.95 5.59 -17.28
N GLY A 180 -9.00 6.40 -17.43
CA GLY A 180 -10.38 5.97 -17.63
C GLY A 180 -11.11 5.74 -16.30
N GLU A 181 -10.86 4.59 -15.68
CA GLU A 181 -11.40 4.26 -14.36
C GLU A 181 -10.40 3.35 -13.65
N ILE A 182 -10.18 3.59 -12.36
CA ILE A 182 -9.35 2.73 -11.52
C ILE A 182 -10.23 2.02 -10.50
N TYR A 183 -9.89 0.79 -10.17
CA TYR A 183 -10.47 0.04 -9.06
C TYR A 183 -9.36 -0.27 -8.06
N VAL A 184 -9.57 0.06 -6.80
CA VAL A 184 -8.61 -0.17 -5.72
C VAL A 184 -9.31 -0.99 -4.65
N ALA A 185 -8.65 -2.03 -4.15
CA ALA A 185 -9.15 -2.82 -3.03
C ALA A 185 -8.06 -3.15 -2.02
N PHE A 186 -8.45 -3.20 -0.75
CA PHE A 186 -7.63 -3.58 0.40
C PHE A 186 -8.31 -4.75 1.12
N ASN A 187 -7.70 -5.93 1.07
CA ASN A 187 -8.07 -7.06 1.90
C ASN A 187 -7.13 -7.09 3.11
N THR A 188 -7.61 -6.65 4.27
CA THR A 188 -6.87 -6.70 5.55
C THR A 188 -7.22 -7.94 6.37
N SER A 189 -7.97 -8.89 5.79
CA SER A 189 -8.30 -10.16 6.42
C SER A 189 -7.10 -11.11 6.42
N HIS A 190 -7.08 -12.00 7.41
CA HIS A 190 -6.18 -13.15 7.44
C HIS A 190 -6.58 -14.23 6.42
N LEU A 191 -7.76 -14.10 5.80
CA LEU A 191 -8.25 -14.99 4.76
C LEU A 191 -8.09 -14.37 3.37
N PRO A 192 -7.80 -15.19 2.33
CA PRO A 192 -7.93 -14.74 0.95
C PRO A 192 -9.41 -14.49 0.60
N ALA A 193 -9.64 -13.70 -0.45
CA ALA A 193 -10.97 -13.35 -0.93
C ALA A 193 -11.01 -13.42 -2.46
N VAL A 194 -12.18 -13.71 -3.02
CA VAL A 194 -12.47 -13.45 -4.44
C VAL A 194 -13.44 -12.29 -4.47
N VAL A 195 -13.11 -11.25 -5.22
CA VAL A 195 -13.92 -10.03 -5.31
C VAL A 195 -14.58 -9.95 -6.67
N GLU A 196 -15.84 -9.56 -6.69
CA GLU A 196 -16.58 -9.25 -7.91
C GLU A 196 -16.36 -7.77 -8.27
N LEU A 197 -15.89 -7.54 -9.49
CA LEU A 197 -15.56 -6.23 -10.03
C LEU A 197 -16.81 -5.60 -10.67
N PRO A 198 -16.97 -4.27 -10.60
CA PRO A 198 -18.11 -3.61 -11.21
C PRO A 198 -18.07 -3.78 -12.74
N GLU A 199 -19.17 -4.27 -13.31
CA GLU A 199 -19.31 -4.45 -14.75
C GLU A 199 -19.36 -3.09 -15.47
N ARG A 200 -18.68 -3.03 -16.62
CA ARG A 200 -18.61 -1.86 -17.49
C ARG A 200 -18.72 -2.35 -18.94
N ALA A 201 -19.85 -2.07 -19.59
CA ALA A 201 -20.12 -2.59 -20.93
C ALA A 201 -19.00 -2.23 -21.92
N GLY A 202 -18.53 -3.23 -22.67
CA GLY A 202 -17.46 -3.08 -23.68
C GLY A 202 -16.08 -2.76 -23.10
N ARG A 203 -15.88 -3.00 -21.80
CA ARG A 203 -14.61 -2.75 -21.11
C ARG A 203 -14.28 -3.88 -20.15
N ARG A 204 -12.99 -4.05 -19.87
CA ARG A 204 -12.46 -5.05 -18.94
C ARG A 204 -11.48 -4.43 -17.94
N TRP A 205 -11.45 -4.99 -16.75
CA TRP A 205 -10.46 -4.62 -15.74
C TRP A 205 -9.13 -5.35 -16.01
N GLU A 206 -8.04 -4.60 -16.03
CA GLU A 206 -6.69 -5.15 -16.13
C GLU A 206 -5.89 -4.85 -14.85
N PRO A 207 -5.22 -5.85 -14.25
CA PRO A 207 -4.41 -5.64 -13.07
C PRO A 207 -3.17 -4.80 -13.39
N VAL A 208 -2.88 -3.84 -12.50
CA VAL A 208 -1.65 -3.03 -12.53
C VAL A 208 -0.83 -3.27 -11.27
N VAL A 209 -1.48 -3.37 -10.11
CA VAL A 209 -0.81 -3.60 -8.82
C VAL A 209 -1.45 -4.78 -8.12
N ASP A 210 -0.63 -5.68 -7.59
CA ASP A 210 -1.06 -6.76 -6.72
C ASP A 210 0.04 -7.08 -5.71
N THR A 211 -0.09 -6.59 -4.48
CA THR A 211 0.92 -6.79 -3.43
C THR A 211 1.01 -8.25 -2.97
N GLY A 212 0.05 -9.09 -3.37
CA GLY A 212 0.07 -10.53 -3.18
C GLY A 212 1.12 -11.26 -4.03
N LYS A 213 1.63 -10.61 -5.10
CA LYS A 213 2.60 -11.18 -6.04
C LYS A 213 4.05 -10.82 -5.67
N PRO A 214 5.03 -11.67 -6.03
CA PRO A 214 6.44 -11.30 -5.91
C PRO A 214 6.81 -10.25 -6.96
N ALA A 215 7.83 -9.44 -6.66
CA ALA A 215 8.44 -8.57 -7.66
C ALA A 215 9.03 -9.40 -8.82
N PRO A 216 9.03 -8.88 -10.06
CA PRO A 216 8.50 -7.58 -10.47
C PRO A 216 6.98 -7.57 -10.73
N TYR A 217 6.29 -8.70 -10.57
CA TYR A 217 4.86 -8.86 -10.86
C TYR A 217 3.93 -8.24 -9.82
N ASP A 218 4.47 -7.68 -8.75
CA ASP A 218 3.75 -6.84 -7.78
C ASP A 218 3.26 -5.53 -8.40
N PHE A 219 3.90 -5.10 -9.49
CA PHE A 219 3.50 -3.96 -10.32
C PHE A 219 3.72 -4.30 -11.79
N LEU A 220 2.64 -4.47 -12.56
CA LEU A 220 2.68 -4.86 -13.98
C LEU A 220 2.92 -3.63 -14.88
N THR A 221 4.18 -3.40 -15.23
CA THR A 221 4.57 -2.40 -16.22
C THR A 221 4.59 -2.96 -17.63
N ASP A 222 4.40 -2.12 -18.64
CA ASP A 222 4.29 -2.52 -20.04
C ASP A 222 5.58 -3.14 -20.62
N ASP A 223 6.73 -2.85 -20.01
CA ASP A 223 8.05 -3.36 -20.38
C ASP A 223 8.37 -4.75 -19.79
N LEU A 224 7.48 -5.34 -18.98
CA LEU A 224 7.68 -6.69 -18.46
C LEU A 224 7.56 -7.73 -19.59
N PRO A 225 8.59 -8.59 -19.80
CA PRO A 225 8.60 -9.57 -20.89
C PRO A 225 7.39 -10.51 -20.87
N ASP A 226 6.98 -10.94 -19.67
CA ASP A 226 5.90 -11.91 -19.47
C ASP A 226 4.58 -11.26 -19.01
N ARG A 227 4.38 -9.96 -19.27
CA ARG A 227 3.15 -9.24 -18.88
C ARG A 227 1.90 -9.93 -19.44
N ALA A 228 1.90 -10.22 -20.74
CA ALA A 228 0.76 -10.83 -21.42
C ALA A 228 0.44 -12.22 -20.84
N LEU A 229 1.45 -13.02 -20.55
CA LEU A 229 1.28 -14.32 -19.92
C LEU A 229 0.71 -14.18 -18.50
N THR A 230 1.20 -13.21 -17.74
CA THR A 230 0.72 -12.93 -16.37
C THR A 230 -0.75 -12.52 -16.39
N ILE A 231 -1.16 -11.61 -17.28
CA ILE A 231 -2.57 -11.24 -17.44
C ILE A 231 -3.41 -12.44 -17.90
N HIS A 232 -2.88 -13.25 -18.81
CA HIS A 232 -3.56 -14.46 -19.28
C HIS A 232 -3.83 -15.45 -18.15
N GLN A 233 -2.94 -15.57 -17.15
CA GLN A 233 -3.19 -16.41 -15.97
C GLN A 233 -4.41 -15.97 -15.15
N PHE A 234 -4.79 -14.69 -15.22
CA PHE A 234 -6.02 -14.18 -14.58
C PHE A 234 -7.22 -14.14 -15.52
N SER A 235 -7.06 -14.46 -16.81
CA SER A 235 -8.11 -14.30 -17.81
C SER A 235 -9.41 -15.00 -17.42
N HIS A 236 -9.36 -16.21 -16.86
CA HIS A 236 -10.56 -16.92 -16.38
C HIS A 236 -11.34 -16.14 -15.31
N PHE A 237 -10.62 -15.52 -14.35
CA PHE A 237 -11.24 -14.68 -13.33
C PHE A 237 -11.75 -13.37 -13.94
N LEU A 238 -10.91 -12.66 -14.70
CA LEU A 238 -11.25 -11.36 -15.28
C LEU A 238 -12.41 -11.44 -16.28
N ASN A 239 -12.50 -12.51 -17.08
CA ASN A 239 -13.61 -12.76 -18.00
C ASN A 239 -14.94 -12.98 -17.25
N SER A 240 -14.87 -13.35 -15.98
CA SER A 240 -16.03 -13.49 -15.09
C SER A 240 -16.24 -12.26 -14.20
N ASN A 241 -15.53 -11.15 -14.45
CA ASN A 241 -15.45 -9.98 -13.56
C ASN A 241 -15.08 -10.33 -12.12
N LEU A 242 -14.21 -11.31 -11.93
CA LEU A 242 -13.70 -11.71 -10.63
C LEU A 242 -12.21 -11.37 -10.50
N TYR A 243 -11.75 -11.14 -9.28
CA TYR A 243 -10.32 -11.05 -8.98
C TYR A 243 -9.96 -11.77 -7.67
N PRO A 244 -9.02 -12.72 -7.66
CA PRO A 244 -8.57 -13.37 -6.44
C PRO A 244 -7.53 -12.51 -5.71
N MET A 245 -7.83 -12.15 -4.47
CA MET A 245 -6.93 -11.44 -3.57
C MET A 245 -6.42 -12.37 -2.47
N LEU A 246 -5.10 -12.33 -2.21
CA LEU A 246 -4.53 -13.05 -1.09
C LEU A 246 -4.87 -12.35 0.24
N SER A 247 -4.67 -13.01 1.38
CA SER A 247 -4.76 -12.35 2.68
C SER A 247 -3.76 -11.19 2.79
N TYR A 248 -4.15 -10.16 3.53
CA TYR A 248 -3.36 -8.95 3.76
C TYR A 248 -2.80 -8.37 2.46
N SER A 249 -3.62 -8.15 1.43
CA SER A 249 -3.16 -7.66 0.12
C SER A 249 -3.97 -6.47 -0.39
N SER A 250 -3.34 -5.72 -1.29
CA SER A 250 -3.94 -4.59 -1.97
C SER A 250 -3.78 -4.77 -3.48
N VAL A 251 -4.80 -4.37 -4.22
CA VAL A 251 -4.79 -4.42 -5.68
C VAL A 251 -5.21 -3.08 -6.28
N ILE A 252 -4.67 -2.78 -7.45
CA ILE A 252 -5.13 -1.69 -8.32
C ILE A 252 -5.35 -2.29 -9.71
N LEU A 253 -6.55 -2.09 -10.24
CA LEU A 253 -6.92 -2.44 -11.60
C LEU A 253 -7.30 -1.17 -12.36
N VAL A 254 -7.06 -1.18 -13.67
CA VAL A 254 -7.46 -0.09 -14.57
C VAL A 254 -8.43 -0.62 -15.60
N LEU A 255 -9.44 0.18 -15.93
CA LEU A 255 -10.44 -0.19 -16.90
C LEU A 255 -9.93 0.10 -18.31
N ARG A 256 -9.87 -0.93 -19.17
CA ARG A 256 -9.43 -0.84 -20.56
C ARG A 256 -10.59 -1.22 -21.51
N PRO A 257 -10.60 -0.70 -22.75
CA PRO A 257 -11.52 -1.20 -23.78
C PRO A 257 -11.35 -2.70 -23.96
N ASP A 258 -12.46 -3.41 -24.16
CA ASP A 258 -12.41 -4.81 -24.56
C ASP A 258 -11.99 -4.85 -26.04
N VAL A 259 -10.85 -5.48 -26.33
CA VAL A 259 -10.28 -5.61 -27.69
C VAL A 259 -10.64 -6.96 -28.24
#